data_AF-A0A482WU92-F1
#
_entry.id   AF-A0A482WU92-F1
#
_cell.length_a   1.000
_cell.length_b   1.000
_cell.length_c   1.000
_cell.angle_alpha   90.00
_cell.angle_beta   90.00
_cell.angle_gamma   90.00
#
_symmetry.space_group_name_H-M   'P 1'
#
loop_
_entity.id
_entity.type
_entity.pdbx_description
1 polymer ?
#
loop_
_entity_poly.entity_id
_entity_poly.type
_entity_poly.pdbx_seq_one_letter_code
_entity_poly.pdbx_strand_id
1 'polypeptide(L)'
;MGDTCDPISLLEARVDALERKLFGHESLDNFDTSDSVVDLLLKSQTLISTAVSSREKINAFVKRIDFLEQILDPTYEDSLVDRNARVEVVLMMENEFRETAERLKMLQDMIDVLESEKIRSVPQNRLDKLQTSVADLAEKTQETNNKIKELAVCYAQIMNSFTKAFCQMDNALKQLEIEANPRKVYD
;
A
#
# COMPACT_ATOMS: atom_id res chain seq x y z
N MET A 1 24.91 13.31 5.62
CA MET A 1 24.85 14.73 6.04
C MET A 1 23.46 15.22 5.74
N GLY A 2 22.52 14.90 6.64
CA GLY A 2 21.18 15.44 6.58
C GLY A 2 21.16 16.64 7.50
N ASP A 3 21.30 17.83 6.92
CA ASP A 3 20.90 19.05 7.63
C ASP A 3 19.39 18.96 7.79
N THR A 4 18.95 18.56 8.98
CA THR A 4 17.65 18.96 9.46
C THR A 4 17.69 20.48 9.46
N CYS A 5 16.97 21.10 8.53
CA CYS A 5 16.63 22.51 8.63
C CYS A 5 15.79 22.62 9.91
N ASP A 6 16.47 22.80 11.03
CA ASP A 6 15.86 22.82 12.34
C ASP A 6 14.86 23.98 12.37
N PRO A 7 13.61 23.75 12.79
CA PRO A 7 12.56 24.78 12.76
C PRO A 7 12.97 26.03 13.57
N ILE A 8 13.88 25.86 14.53
CA ILE A 8 14.46 26.93 15.34
C ILE A 8 15.42 27.79 14.51
N SER A 9 16.27 27.19 13.68
CA SER A 9 17.21 27.93 12.82
C SER A 9 16.48 28.78 11.76
N LEU A 10 15.39 28.25 11.21
CA LEU A 10 14.52 29.00 10.31
C LEU A 10 13.79 30.15 11.02
N LEU A 11 13.39 29.96 12.28
CA LEU A 11 12.75 31.00 13.07
C LEU A 11 13.75 32.11 13.43
N GLU A 12 14.96 31.74 13.84
CA GLU A 12 16.05 32.67 14.15
C GLU A 12 16.42 33.52 12.93
N ALA A 13 16.58 32.91 11.74
CA ALA A 13 16.82 33.64 10.50
C ALA A 13 15.68 34.61 10.13
N ARG A 14 14.42 34.26 10.46
CA ARG A 14 13.27 35.14 10.24
C ARG A 14 13.22 36.28 11.24
N VAL A 15 13.54 36.04 12.50
CA VAL A 15 13.60 37.07 13.55
C VAL A 15 14.71 38.06 13.21
N ASP A 16 15.90 37.58 12.87
CA ASP A 16 17.02 38.40 12.38
C ASP A 16 16.62 39.28 11.18
N ALA A 17 15.89 38.71 10.22
CA ALA A 17 15.43 39.46 9.06
C ALA A 17 14.38 40.52 9.43
N LEU A 18 13.55 40.28 10.44
CA LEU A 18 12.57 41.25 10.94
C LEU A 18 13.25 42.36 11.76
N GLU A 19 14.20 42.02 12.61
CA GLU A 19 14.98 42.99 13.40
C GLU A 19 15.77 43.93 12.50
N ARG A 20 16.45 43.39 11.47
CA ARG A 20 17.15 44.22 10.47
C ARG A 20 16.21 45.14 9.67
N LYS A 21 14.97 44.73 9.42
CA LYS A 21 13.99 45.56 8.71
C LYS A 21 13.43 46.67 9.59
N LEU A 22 13.31 46.44 10.89
CA LEU A 22 12.65 47.36 11.81
C LEU A 22 13.63 48.36 12.45
N PHE A 23 14.82 47.89 12.83
CA PHE A 23 15.84 48.69 13.51
C PHE A 23 17.04 49.05 12.61
N GLY A 24 17.13 48.47 11.40
CA GLY A 24 18.25 48.73 10.51
C GLY A 24 19.57 48.14 11.02
N HIS A 25 20.66 48.90 10.88
CA HIS A 25 22.00 48.52 11.38
C HIS A 25 22.33 49.14 12.76
N GLU A 26 21.37 49.84 13.37
CA GLU A 26 21.54 50.44 14.69
C GLU A 26 20.99 49.50 15.76
N SER A 27 21.73 49.36 16.87
CA SER A 27 21.33 48.54 18.01
C SER A 27 20.11 49.13 18.73
N LEU A 28 19.28 48.24 19.26
CA LEU A 28 18.06 48.50 20.06
C LEU A 28 18.24 49.53 21.20
N ASP A 29 19.47 49.86 21.59
CA ASP A 29 19.80 50.74 22.70
C ASP A 29 19.51 52.23 22.44
N ASN A 30 19.32 52.65 21.18
CA ASN A 30 19.07 54.07 20.83
C ASN A 30 17.60 54.38 20.51
N PHE A 31 16.70 53.40 20.60
CA PHE A 31 15.27 53.64 20.35
C PHE A 31 14.59 53.99 21.67
N ASP A 32 14.11 55.24 21.81
CA ASP A 32 13.25 55.63 22.93
C ASP A 32 12.00 54.74 22.91
N THR A 33 11.95 53.76 23.82
CA THR A 33 10.90 52.75 23.98
C THR A 33 9.57 53.32 24.48
N SER A 34 9.43 54.65 24.55
CA SER A 34 8.24 55.32 25.09
C SER A 34 7.05 55.25 24.14
N ASP A 35 7.29 55.25 22.83
CA ASP A 35 6.24 55.14 21.81
C ASP A 35 6.35 53.79 21.09
N SER A 36 5.29 52.99 21.13
CA SER A 36 5.23 51.74 20.36
C SER A 36 5.44 52.05 18.88
N VAL A 37 6.16 51.20 18.14
CA VAL A 37 6.33 51.35 16.67
C VAL A 37 4.97 51.44 15.97
N VAL A 38 3.94 50.82 16.56
CA VAL A 38 2.55 50.91 16.10
C VAL A 38 2.00 52.34 16.24
N ASP A 39 2.29 53.02 17.34
CA ASP A 39 1.84 54.40 17.59
C ASP A 39 2.57 55.40 16.68
N LEU A 40 3.86 55.19 16.45
CA LEU A 40 4.65 55.97 15.49
C LEU A 40 4.14 55.78 14.06
N LEU A 41 3.83 54.53 13.67
CA LEU A 41 3.27 54.20 12.37
C LEU A 41 1.87 54.81 12.20
N LEU A 42 1.03 54.74 13.24
CA LEU A 42 -0.31 55.33 13.22
C LEU A 42 -0.25 56.87 13.12
N LYS A 43 0.68 57.50 13.85
CA LYS A 43 0.94 58.94 13.76
C LYS A 43 1.44 59.34 12.37
N SER A 44 2.35 58.55 11.78
CA SER A 44 2.83 58.77 10.41
C SER A 44 1.70 58.62 9.39
N GLN A 45 0.89 57.55 9.51
CA GLN A 45 -0.25 57.29 8.63
C GLN A 45 -1.31 58.39 8.74
N THR A 46 -1.61 58.90 9.94
CA THR A 46 -2.56 59.99 10.13
C THR A 46 -2.03 61.32 9.57
N LEU A 47 -0.74 61.61 9.71
CA LEU A 47 -0.10 62.78 9.08
C LEU A 47 -0.11 62.68 7.56
N ILE A 48 0.24 61.52 6.99
CA ILE A 48 0.20 61.26 5.54
C ILE A 48 -1.24 61.36 5.03
N SER A 49 -2.19 60.73 5.71
CA SER A 49 -3.61 60.79 5.34
C SER A 49 -4.15 62.22 5.37
N THR A 50 -3.78 63.02 6.37
CA THR A 50 -4.19 64.43 6.46
C THR A 50 -3.56 65.28 5.36
N ALA A 51 -2.26 65.07 5.08
CA ALA A 51 -1.55 65.78 4.01
C ALA A 51 -2.10 65.40 2.61
N VAL A 52 -2.40 64.13 2.38
CA VAL A 52 -2.95 63.60 1.12
C VAL A 52 -4.42 64.01 0.95
N SER A 53 -5.20 64.05 2.03
CA SER A 53 -6.62 64.49 1.99
C SER A 53 -6.77 65.93 1.51
N SER A 54 -5.78 66.79 1.80
CA SER A 54 -5.73 68.16 1.26
C SER A 54 -5.44 68.25 -0.24
N ARG A 55 -4.98 67.15 -0.86
CA ARG A 55 -4.57 67.05 -2.27
C ARG A 55 -5.38 65.98 -2.99
N GLU A 56 -6.54 66.37 -3.50
CA GLU A 56 -7.54 65.49 -4.13
C GLU A 56 -6.97 64.55 -5.21
N LYS A 57 -6.04 65.04 -6.04
CA LYS A 57 -5.36 64.22 -7.06
C LYS A 57 -4.52 63.09 -6.47
N ILE A 58 -3.78 63.36 -5.39
CA ILE A 58 -2.93 62.36 -4.72
C ILE A 58 -3.80 61.36 -3.97
N ASN A 59 -4.88 61.81 -3.35
CA ASN A 59 -5.86 60.94 -2.70
C ASN A 59 -6.49 59.94 -3.70
N ALA A 60 -6.78 60.39 -4.92
CA ALA A 60 -7.25 59.52 -5.99
C ALA A 60 -6.20 58.46 -6.41
N PHE A 61 -4.92 58.82 -6.42
CA PHE A 61 -3.84 57.85 -6.69
C PHE A 61 -3.65 56.85 -5.56
N VAL A 62 -3.70 57.28 -4.29
CA VAL A 62 -3.57 56.38 -3.13
C VAL A 62 -4.68 55.33 -3.14
N LYS A 63 -5.94 55.74 -3.36
CA LYS A 63 -7.06 54.79 -3.50
C LYS A 63 -6.92 53.83 -4.69
N ARG A 64 -6.20 54.26 -5.73
CA ARG A 64 -5.94 53.43 -6.91
C ARG A 64 -4.81 52.43 -6.69
N ILE A 65 -3.91 52.68 -5.73
CA ILE A 65 -2.89 51.72 -5.31
C ILE A 65 -3.54 50.51 -4.64
N ASP A 66 -4.49 50.73 -3.74
CA ASP A 66 -5.25 49.64 -3.09
C ASP A 66 -5.99 48.77 -4.11
N PHE A 67 -6.60 49.41 -5.11
CA PHE A 67 -7.26 48.71 -6.21
C PHE A 67 -6.26 47.98 -7.13
N LEU A 68 -5.06 48.53 -7.33
CA LEU A 68 -4.03 47.89 -8.13
C LEU A 68 -3.43 46.67 -7.42
N GLU A 69 -3.26 46.74 -6.09
CA GLU A 69 -2.88 45.59 -5.26
C GLU A 69 -3.93 44.47 -5.36
N GLN A 70 -5.21 44.84 -5.35
CA GLN A 70 -6.30 43.88 -5.55
C GLN A 70 -6.27 43.22 -6.94
N ILE A 71 -5.92 43.96 -8.00
CA ILE A 71 -5.81 43.39 -9.35
C ILE A 71 -4.53 42.55 -9.52
N LEU A 72 -3.45 42.88 -8.80
CA LEU A 72 -2.21 42.11 -8.82
C LEU A 72 -2.30 40.81 -8.02
N ASP A 73 -3.34 40.62 -7.23
CA ASP A 73 -3.58 39.35 -6.54
C ASP A 73 -3.92 38.27 -7.59
N PRO A 74 -3.11 37.21 -7.74
CA PRO A 74 -3.38 36.11 -8.67
C PRO A 74 -4.72 35.43 -8.43
N THR A 75 -5.31 35.61 -7.25
CA THR A 75 -6.64 35.09 -6.87
C THR A 75 -7.80 35.95 -7.39
N TYR A 76 -7.53 37.17 -7.88
CA TYR A 76 -8.55 38.08 -8.40
C TYR A 76 -9.14 37.57 -9.72
N GLU A 77 -8.34 36.98 -10.60
CA GLU A 77 -8.80 36.40 -11.87
C GLU A 77 -9.74 35.19 -11.64
N ASP A 78 -9.49 34.37 -10.62
CA ASP A 78 -10.38 33.24 -10.25
C ASP A 78 -11.77 33.71 -9.78
N SER A 79 -11.85 34.90 -9.19
CA SER A 79 -13.12 35.52 -8.82
C SER A 79 -13.88 36.06 -10.04
N LEU A 80 -13.14 36.43 -11.10
CA LEU A 80 -13.63 37.04 -12.34
C LEU A 80 -14.07 36.03 -13.40
N VAL A 81 -13.80 34.74 -13.21
CA VAL A 81 -14.35 33.69 -14.08
C VAL A 81 -15.86 33.81 -14.08
N ASP A 82 -16.39 34.29 -15.21
CA ASP A 82 -17.80 34.54 -15.43
C ASP A 82 -18.62 33.31 -15.06
N ARG A 83 -19.79 33.51 -14.45
CA ARG A 83 -20.67 32.40 -14.06
C ARG A 83 -21.01 31.52 -15.27
N ASN A 84 -21.12 32.10 -16.46
CA ASN A 84 -21.38 31.33 -17.68
C ASN A 84 -20.19 30.44 -18.07
N ALA A 85 -18.96 30.92 -17.92
CA ALA A 85 -17.76 30.11 -18.16
C ALA A 85 -17.67 28.94 -17.17
N ARG A 86 -18.05 29.15 -15.90
CA ARG A 86 -18.12 28.05 -14.91
C ARG A 86 -19.18 27.01 -15.28
N VAL A 87 -20.34 27.45 -15.75
CA VAL A 87 -21.41 26.55 -16.20
C VAL A 87 -20.96 25.76 -17.43
N GLU A 88 -20.30 26.41 -18.39
CA GLU A 88 -19.77 25.73 -19.58
C GLU A 88 -18.71 24.70 -19.23
N VAL A 89 -17.78 25.01 -18.30
CA VAL A 89 -16.80 24.05 -17.78
C VAL A 89 -17.48 22.87 -17.11
N VAL A 90 -18.50 23.10 -16.28
CA VAL A 90 -19.25 22.03 -15.62
C VAL A 90 -19.99 21.15 -16.63
N LEU A 91 -20.56 21.74 -17.69
CA LEU A 91 -21.21 21.00 -18.78
C LEU A 91 -20.21 20.20 -19.61
N MET A 92 -19.03 20.76 -19.90
CA MET A 92 -17.96 20.05 -20.59
C MET A 92 -17.45 18.85 -19.78
N MET A 93 -17.40 18.98 -18.45
CA MET A 93 -16.97 17.94 -17.52
C MET A 93 -18.10 16.99 -17.07
N GLU A 94 -19.33 17.16 -17.57
CA GLU A 94 -20.49 16.36 -17.11
C GLU A 94 -20.26 14.85 -17.27
N ASN A 95 -19.67 14.44 -18.38
CA ASN A 95 -19.37 13.03 -18.64
C ASN A 95 -18.34 12.46 -17.66
N GLU A 96 -17.31 13.23 -17.32
CA GLU A 96 -16.31 12.83 -16.32
C GLU A 96 -16.93 12.74 -14.92
N PHE A 97 -17.81 13.67 -14.56
CA PHE A 97 -18.55 13.62 -13.30
C PHE A 97 -19.49 12.41 -13.23
N ARG A 98 -20.13 12.06 -14.34
CA ARG A 98 -21.00 10.89 -14.41
C ARG A 98 -20.21 9.59 -14.26
N GLU A 99 -19.09 9.47 -14.98
CA GLU A 99 -18.23 8.30 -14.89
C GLU A 99 -17.62 8.14 -13.49
N THR A 100 -17.16 9.23 -12.88
CA THR A 100 -16.64 9.20 -11.51
C THR A 100 -17.73 8.86 -10.48
N ALA A 101 -18.96 9.35 -10.65
CA ALA A 101 -20.09 8.99 -9.80
C ALA A 101 -20.48 7.51 -9.92
N GLU A 102 -20.48 6.95 -11.13
CA GLU A 102 -20.72 5.52 -11.35
C GLU A 102 -19.65 4.64 -10.71
N ARG A 103 -18.38 5.01 -10.87
CA ARG A 103 -17.25 4.32 -10.22
C ARG A 103 -17.32 4.41 -8.70
N LEU A 104 -17.70 5.57 -8.16
CA LEU A 104 -17.87 5.76 -6.72
C LEU A 104 -19.01 4.89 -6.18
N LYS A 105 -20.12 4.79 -6.91
CA LYS A 105 -21.25 3.92 -6.56
C LYS A 105 -20.84 2.44 -6.59
N MET A 106 -20.11 2.02 -7.62
CA MET A 106 -19.55 0.67 -7.70
C MET A 106 -18.63 0.36 -6.52
N LEU A 107 -17.81 1.34 -6.10
CA LEU A 107 -16.93 1.19 -4.95
C LEU A 107 -17.75 1.09 -3.65
N GLN A 108 -18.79 1.91 -3.48
CA GLN A 108 -19.70 1.83 -2.35
C GLN A 108 -20.40 0.47 -2.25
N ASP A 109 -20.88 -0.07 -3.36
CA ASP A 109 -21.50 -1.40 -3.42
C ASP A 109 -20.48 -2.51 -3.09
N MET A 110 -19.19 -2.29 -3.37
CA MET A 110 -18.10 -3.23 -3.05
C MET A 110 -17.59 -3.12 -1.61
N ILE A 111 -17.81 -2.00 -0.92
CA ILE A 111 -17.42 -1.83 0.49
C ILE A 111 -18.05 -2.93 1.35
N ASP A 112 -19.33 -3.23 1.16
CA ASP A 112 -20.03 -4.28 1.91
C ASP A 112 -19.41 -5.67 1.72
N VAL A 113 -18.82 -5.94 0.55
CA VAL A 113 -18.12 -7.20 0.24
C VAL A 113 -16.74 -7.24 0.91
N LEU A 114 -16.02 -6.11 0.89
CA LEU A 114 -14.70 -5.93 1.51
C LEU A 114 -14.78 -5.98 3.04
N GLU A 115 -15.84 -5.41 3.61
CA GLU A 115 -16.14 -5.45 5.03
C GLU A 115 -16.75 -6.79 5.47
N SER A 116 -17.09 -7.68 4.51
CA SER A 116 -17.65 -8.97 4.86
C SER A 116 -16.68 -9.72 5.79
N GLU A 117 -17.21 -10.07 6.96
CA GLU A 117 -16.47 -10.75 8.02
C GLU A 117 -15.78 -12.02 7.52
N LYS A 118 -16.27 -12.62 6.42
CA LYS A 118 -15.68 -13.76 5.72
C LYS A 118 -14.25 -13.54 5.23
N ILE A 119 -13.89 -12.33 4.81
CA ILE A 119 -12.51 -12.01 4.39
C ILE A 119 -11.64 -11.73 5.63
N ARG A 120 -12.21 -11.06 6.63
CA ARG A 120 -11.49 -10.69 7.86
C ARG A 120 -11.26 -11.88 8.80
N SER A 121 -12.15 -12.87 8.79
CA SER A 121 -12.15 -14.00 9.71
C SER A 121 -11.82 -15.31 9.02
N VAL A 122 -10.96 -15.31 7.99
CA VAL A 122 -10.47 -16.57 7.40
C VAL A 122 -9.76 -17.34 8.53
N PRO A 123 -10.30 -18.49 8.98
CA PRO A 123 -9.78 -19.17 10.15
C PRO A 123 -8.49 -19.92 9.77
N GLN A 124 -7.36 -19.21 9.84
CA GLN A 124 -6.01 -19.77 9.61
C GLN A 124 -5.78 -21.04 10.42
N ASN A 125 -6.23 -21.05 11.68
CA ASN A 125 -6.11 -22.19 12.60
C ASN A 125 -6.76 -23.50 12.09
N ARG A 126 -7.78 -23.44 11.23
CA ARG A 126 -8.40 -24.65 10.65
C ARG A 126 -7.61 -25.17 9.47
N LEU A 127 -6.99 -24.27 8.70
CA LEU A 127 -6.15 -24.62 7.56
C LEU A 127 -4.86 -25.30 8.05
N ASP A 128 -4.23 -24.77 9.08
CA ASP A 128 -3.01 -25.34 9.65
C ASP A 128 -3.24 -26.75 10.20
N LYS A 129 -4.33 -26.92 10.97
CA LYS A 129 -4.74 -28.25 11.48
C LYS A 129 -5.04 -29.23 10.35
N LEU A 130 -5.69 -28.78 9.29
CA LEU A 130 -5.95 -29.61 8.11
C LEU A 130 -4.64 -29.98 7.42
N GLN A 131 -3.72 -29.03 7.25
CA GLN A 131 -2.43 -29.26 6.62
C GLN A 131 -1.59 -30.29 7.40
N THR A 132 -1.52 -30.18 8.74
CA THR A 132 -0.87 -31.20 9.58
C THR A 132 -1.56 -32.55 9.44
N SER A 133 -2.89 -32.59 9.48
CA SER A 133 -3.63 -33.84 9.34
C SER A 133 -3.45 -34.50 7.98
N VAL A 134 -3.33 -33.72 6.89
CA VAL A 134 -3.06 -34.26 5.55
C VAL A 134 -1.64 -34.80 5.46
N ALA A 135 -0.66 -34.13 6.07
CA ALA A 135 0.71 -34.62 6.14
C ALA A 135 0.80 -35.95 6.91
N ASP A 136 0.17 -36.04 8.08
CA ASP A 136 0.11 -37.26 8.89
C ASP A 136 -0.57 -38.42 8.13
N LEU A 137 -1.64 -38.12 7.39
CA LEU A 137 -2.34 -39.12 6.60
C LEU A 137 -1.45 -39.64 5.45
N ALA A 138 -0.74 -38.73 4.76
CA ALA A 138 0.18 -39.09 3.69
C ALA A 138 1.31 -39.99 4.19
N GLU A 139 1.87 -39.70 5.37
CA GLU A 139 2.91 -40.53 6.00
C GLU A 139 2.38 -41.94 6.33
N LYS A 140 1.20 -42.04 6.96
CA LYS A 140 0.57 -43.33 7.26
C LYS A 140 0.23 -44.14 6.01
N THR A 141 -0.25 -43.49 4.95
CA THR A 141 -0.49 -44.15 3.66
C THR A 141 0.81 -44.66 3.06
N GLN A 142 1.91 -43.90 3.17
CA GLN A 142 3.21 -44.34 2.66
C GLN A 142 3.77 -45.51 3.46
N GLU A 143 3.67 -45.48 4.79
CA GLU A 143 4.12 -46.58 5.66
C GLU A 143 3.35 -47.87 5.37
N THR A 144 2.02 -47.80 5.29
CA THR A 144 1.18 -48.96 4.96
C THR A 144 1.48 -49.50 3.57
N ASN A 145 1.68 -48.64 2.58
CA ASN A 145 2.08 -49.05 1.24
C ASN A 145 3.44 -49.76 1.22
N ASN A 146 4.42 -49.27 1.99
CA ASN A 146 5.71 -49.93 2.13
C ASN A 146 5.57 -51.33 2.76
N LYS A 147 4.79 -51.48 3.84
CA LYS A 147 4.50 -52.78 4.45
C LYS A 147 3.84 -53.75 3.48
N ILE A 148 2.89 -53.28 2.67
CA ILE A 148 2.25 -54.10 1.64
C ILE A 148 3.26 -54.55 0.58
N LYS A 149 4.14 -53.65 0.13
CA LYS A 149 5.19 -53.98 -0.84
C LYS A 149 6.17 -55.01 -0.26
N GLU A 150 6.60 -54.84 0.98
CA GLU A 150 7.46 -55.81 1.67
C GLU A 150 6.80 -57.18 1.75
N LEU A 151 5.52 -57.23 2.14
CA LEU A 151 4.76 -58.47 2.20
C LEU A 151 4.62 -59.11 0.81
N ALA A 152 4.38 -58.33 -0.23
CA ALA A 152 4.29 -58.83 -1.61
C ALA A 152 5.63 -59.42 -2.09
N VAL A 153 6.76 -58.80 -1.74
CA VAL A 153 8.09 -59.33 -2.02
C VAL A 153 8.33 -60.64 -1.27
N CYS A 154 7.98 -60.68 0.02
CA CYS A 154 8.13 -61.88 0.85
C CYS A 154 7.27 -63.05 0.30
N TYR A 155 6.03 -62.76 -0.10
CA TYR A 155 5.16 -63.74 -0.75
C TYR A 155 5.76 -64.24 -2.07
N ALA A 156 6.26 -63.36 -2.92
CA ALA A 156 6.91 -63.76 -4.17
C ALA A 156 8.15 -64.64 -3.93
N GLN A 157 8.94 -64.35 -2.88
CA GLN A 157 10.08 -65.17 -2.47
C GLN A 157 9.64 -66.56 -1.99
N ILE A 158 8.63 -66.64 -1.12
CA ILE A 158 8.08 -67.91 -0.63
C ILE A 158 7.55 -68.73 -1.80
N MET A 159 6.76 -68.11 -2.70
CA MET A 159 6.21 -68.79 -3.87
C MET A 159 7.31 -69.35 -4.77
N ASN A 160 8.37 -68.57 -5.05
CA ASN A 160 9.50 -69.04 -5.84
C ASN A 160 10.26 -70.19 -5.15
N SER A 161 10.42 -70.13 -3.82
CA SER A 161 11.03 -71.23 -3.06
C SER A 161 10.18 -72.50 -3.13
N PHE A 162 8.86 -72.36 -3.07
CA PHE A 162 7.91 -73.46 -3.15
C PHE A 162 7.89 -74.08 -4.54
N THR A 163 7.87 -73.26 -5.60
CA THR A 163 8.00 -73.71 -6.99
C THR A 163 9.32 -74.47 -7.20
N LYS A 164 10.44 -73.97 -6.68
CA LYS A 164 11.73 -74.68 -6.74
C LYS A 164 11.69 -76.01 -6.01
N ALA A 165 11.14 -76.06 -4.80
CA ALA A 165 11.01 -77.29 -4.02
C ALA A 165 10.15 -78.33 -4.75
N PHE A 166 9.05 -77.91 -5.37
CA PHE A 166 8.23 -78.81 -6.18
C PHE A 166 8.93 -79.29 -7.45
N CYS A 167 9.65 -78.44 -8.18
CA CYS A 167 10.45 -78.89 -9.31
C CYS A 167 11.53 -79.90 -8.89
N GLN A 168 12.15 -79.70 -7.72
CA GLN A 168 13.12 -80.65 -7.18
C GLN A 168 12.46 -81.99 -6.81
N MET A 169 11.30 -81.97 -6.15
CA MET A 169 10.53 -83.18 -5.85
C MET A 169 10.06 -83.90 -7.11
N ASP A 170 9.56 -83.18 -8.12
CA ASP A 170 9.13 -83.75 -9.40
C ASP A 170 10.30 -84.40 -10.15
N ASN A 171 11.48 -83.77 -10.13
CA ASN A 171 12.69 -84.35 -10.70
C ASN A 171 13.16 -85.60 -9.93
N ALA A 172 13.10 -85.58 -8.60
CA ALA A 172 13.44 -86.74 -7.78
C ALA A 172 12.46 -87.92 -7.99
N LEU A 173 11.16 -87.63 -8.09
CA LEU A 173 10.14 -88.62 -8.44
C LEU A 173 10.38 -89.21 -9.83
N LYS A 174 10.65 -88.39 -10.84
CA LYS A 174 10.98 -88.88 -12.19
C LYS A 174 12.21 -89.76 -12.20
N GLN A 175 13.25 -89.41 -11.45
CA GLN A 175 14.45 -90.25 -11.33
C GLN A 175 14.12 -91.61 -10.72
N LEU A 176 13.33 -91.64 -9.64
CA LEU A 176 12.88 -92.88 -9.00
C LEU A 176 11.93 -93.69 -9.90
N GLU A 177 11.06 -93.05 -10.69
CA GLU A 177 10.19 -93.74 -11.65
C GLU A 177 10.99 -94.38 -12.79
N ILE A 178 12.02 -93.70 -13.30
CA ILE A 178 12.93 -94.23 -14.33
C ILE A 178 13.73 -95.42 -13.78
N GLU A 179 14.15 -95.36 -12.52
CA GLU A 179 14.88 -96.43 -11.85
C GLU A 179 13.97 -97.62 -11.48
N ALA A 180 12.71 -97.35 -11.14
CA ALA A 180 11.71 -98.36 -10.82
C ALA A 180 11.10 -99.06 -12.05
N ASN A 181 11.18 -98.48 -13.25
CA ASN A 181 10.65 -99.10 -14.47
C ASN A 181 11.64 -99.07 -15.64
N PRO A 182 12.73 -99.86 -15.59
CA PRO A 182 13.63 -99.99 -16.72
C PRO A 182 12.97 -100.81 -17.84
N ARG A 183 12.41 -100.11 -18.83
CA ARG A 183 11.92 -100.56 -20.14
C ARG A 183 10.60 -101.38 -20.15
N LYS A 184 9.60 -100.85 -20.86
CA LYS A 184 8.85 -101.67 -21.83
C LYS A 184 9.43 -101.39 -23.21
N VAL A 185 10.39 -102.22 -23.61
CA VAL A 185 10.64 -102.47 -25.03
C VAL A 185 9.41 -103.25 -25.51
N TYR A 186 8.63 -102.66 -26.41
CA TYR A 186 7.82 -103.45 -27.33
C TYR A 186 8.68 -103.65 -28.58
N ASP A 187 8.93 -104.92 -28.92
CA ASP A 187 9.25 -105.34 -30.29
C ASP A 187 8.14 -104.90 -31.27
#